data_AF-A0A8J3I4R4-F1
#
_entry.id   AF-A0A8J3I4R4-F1
#
_cell.length_a   1.000
_cell.length_b   1.000
_cell.length_c   1.000
_cell.angle_alpha   90.00
_cell.angle_beta   90.00
_cell.angle_gamma   90.00
#
_symmetry.space_group_name_H-M   'P 1'
#
loop_
_entity.id
_entity.type
_entity.pdbx_description
1 polymer ?
#
loop_
_entity_poly.entity_id
_entity_poly.type
_entity_poly.pdbx_seq_one_letter_code
_entity_poly.pdbx_strand_id
1 'polypeptide(L)'
;MPTNFSQFDNTQDNNANDPTSLEQSSKQMASALQATQPIYATRQLPRTLNKFDLFTFSALTTLYMSPIILASAAGYSALIYWILASLCILPYIMVARWLSSRTATRDEQYSWVALLGSAQWGTIARLFLWLWCLFTIMSSLVGCLIILQLYAAYIFQAPIDEFGALICFMGIIVILSFLPLHKLKGILLGMLILSIALLLIAGLTGYWWVLNGHPPMTSLSTLQLAPNNIGFFGVALGG
;
A
#
# COMPACT_ATOMS: atom_id res chain seq x y z
N MET A 1 30.27 -32.02 -28.32
CA MET A 1 31.57 -32.27 -27.66
C MET A 1 31.29 -33.05 -26.38
N PRO A 2 31.80 -34.28 -26.21
CA PRO A 2 31.57 -35.10 -25.03
C PRO A 2 32.72 -34.92 -24.03
N THR A 3 32.43 -34.67 -22.75
CA THR A 3 33.44 -34.68 -21.68
C THR A 3 32.99 -35.55 -20.53
N ASN A 4 33.64 -36.71 -20.47
CA ASN A 4 34.09 -37.47 -19.30
C ASN A 4 33.15 -37.63 -18.10
N PHE A 5 32.57 -38.82 -18.04
CA PHE A 5 32.20 -39.50 -16.79
C PHE A 5 33.49 -39.89 -16.05
N SER A 6 33.78 -39.22 -14.93
CA SER A 6 34.78 -39.68 -13.97
C SER A 6 34.18 -40.76 -13.09
N GLN A 7 34.81 -41.93 -13.19
CA GLN A 7 34.61 -43.16 -12.45
C GLN A 7 34.81 -42.90 -10.95
N PHE A 8 33.73 -43.02 -10.16
CA PHE A 8 33.80 -43.00 -8.71
C PHE A 8 34.36 -44.34 -8.22
N ASP A 9 35.54 -44.27 -7.60
CA ASP A 9 36.20 -45.38 -6.95
C ASP A 9 35.40 -45.80 -5.72
N ASN A 10 35.02 -47.07 -5.68
CA ASN A 10 34.09 -47.65 -4.74
C ASN A 10 34.89 -48.54 -3.79
N THR A 11 35.66 -47.92 -2.90
CA THR A 11 36.38 -48.60 -1.82
C THR A 11 35.88 -48.05 -0.49
N GLN A 12 34.74 -48.57 -0.06
CA GLN A 12 34.22 -48.37 1.29
C GLN A 12 34.36 -49.70 2.03
N ASP A 13 35.52 -49.88 2.66
CA ASP A 13 35.82 -51.02 3.50
C ASP A 13 34.88 -51.04 4.72
N ASN A 14 34.34 -52.24 4.92
CA ASN A 14 33.43 -52.61 5.99
C ASN A 14 34.08 -52.42 7.37
N ASN A 15 33.61 -51.43 8.13
CA ASN A 15 33.78 -51.43 9.58
C ASN A 15 32.44 -51.06 10.24
N ALA A 16 31.50 -52.02 10.19
CA ALA A 16 30.09 -51.83 10.53
C ALA A 16 29.74 -52.09 12.01
N ASN A 17 30.71 -52.19 12.92
CA ASN A 17 30.46 -52.56 14.32
C ASN A 17 31.07 -51.58 15.34
N ASP A 18 31.33 -50.32 14.95
CA ASP A 18 31.72 -49.30 15.92
C ASP A 18 30.46 -48.51 16.37
N PRO A 19 29.95 -48.74 17.61
CA PRO A 19 28.77 -48.04 18.12
C PRO A 19 28.97 -46.52 18.22
N THR A 20 30.22 -46.04 18.14
CA THR A 20 30.52 -44.60 18.13
C THR A 20 30.22 -43.92 16.79
N SER A 21 30.16 -44.67 15.69
CA SER A 21 29.87 -44.15 14.34
C SER A 21 28.41 -43.70 14.17
N LEU A 22 27.47 -44.40 14.81
CA LEU A 22 26.05 -44.00 14.82
C LEU A 22 25.81 -42.74 15.66
N GLU A 23 26.54 -42.60 16.77
CA GLU A 23 26.45 -41.40 17.59
C GLU A 23 27.03 -40.18 16.86
N GLN A 24 28.18 -40.35 16.17
CA GLN A 24 28.76 -39.29 15.34
C GLN A 24 27.89 -38.93 14.14
N SER A 25 27.29 -39.91 13.47
CA SER A 25 26.35 -39.69 12.37
C SER A 25 25.09 -38.95 12.84
N SER A 26 24.53 -39.30 14.00
CA SER A 26 23.38 -38.60 14.58
C SER A 26 23.71 -37.14 14.96
N LYS A 27 24.91 -36.88 15.50
CA LYS A 27 25.38 -35.53 15.84
C LYS A 27 25.66 -34.70 14.59
N GLN A 28 26.20 -35.30 13.53
CA GLN A 28 26.39 -34.64 12.24
C GLN A 28 25.05 -34.35 11.55
N MET A 29 24.08 -35.29 11.58
CA MET A 29 22.74 -35.06 11.05
C MET A 29 22.00 -33.99 11.84
N ALA A 30 22.10 -33.99 13.17
CA ALA A 30 21.53 -32.95 14.03
C ALA A 30 22.19 -31.59 13.74
N SER A 31 23.51 -31.53 13.58
CA SER A 31 24.23 -30.31 13.23
C SER A 31 23.92 -29.81 11.81
N ALA A 32 23.71 -30.72 10.86
CA ALA A 32 23.31 -30.40 9.49
C ALA A 32 21.85 -29.90 9.43
N LEU A 33 20.95 -30.50 10.21
CA LEU A 33 19.58 -30.02 10.42
C LEU A 33 19.55 -28.65 11.11
N GLN A 34 20.48 -28.40 12.04
CA GLN A 34 20.61 -27.10 12.71
C GLN A 34 21.25 -26.04 11.79
N ALA A 35 22.13 -26.43 10.88
CA ALA A 35 22.69 -25.55 9.84
C ALA A 35 21.69 -25.23 8.72
N THR A 36 20.62 -26.03 8.56
CA THR A 36 19.49 -25.73 7.67
C THR A 36 18.32 -25.03 8.35
N GLN A 37 18.37 -24.83 9.67
CA GLN A 37 17.44 -23.89 10.31
C GLN A 37 17.74 -22.50 9.71
N PRO A 38 16.78 -21.86 9.01
CA PRO A 38 16.99 -20.51 8.54
C PRO A 38 17.29 -19.69 9.78
N ILE A 39 18.51 -19.13 9.84
CA ILE A 39 18.91 -18.18 10.87
C ILE A 39 17.79 -17.14 10.90
N TYR A 40 16.97 -17.18 11.94
CA TYR A 40 15.95 -16.18 12.24
C TYR A 40 16.71 -14.91 12.63
N ALA A 41 17.36 -14.29 11.65
CA ALA A 41 18.00 -13.01 11.77
C ALA A 41 16.92 -12.08 12.30
N THR A 42 17.08 -11.70 13.57
CA THR A 42 16.15 -10.87 14.30
C THR A 42 15.87 -9.65 13.44
N ARG A 43 14.62 -9.59 12.99
CA ARG A 43 14.03 -8.66 12.02
C ARG A 43 14.15 -7.23 12.54
N GLN A 44 15.36 -6.67 12.53
CA GLN A 44 15.58 -5.27 12.83
C GLN A 44 15.28 -4.52 11.53
N LEU A 45 14.10 -3.88 11.50
CA LEU A 45 13.83 -2.79 10.57
C LEU A 45 15.07 -1.86 10.55
N PRO A 46 15.47 -1.30 9.39
CA PRO A 46 16.52 -0.29 9.39
C PRO A 46 16.21 0.72 10.48
N ARG A 47 17.19 0.94 11.38
CA ARG A 47 17.04 1.55 12.72
C ARG A 47 16.37 2.94 12.72
N THR A 48 16.12 3.48 11.53
CA THR A 48 15.54 4.79 11.24
C THR A 48 14.01 4.80 11.12
N LEU A 49 13.33 3.67 10.90
CA LEU A 49 11.86 3.65 10.73
C LEU A 49 11.14 3.27 12.03
N ASN A 50 10.50 4.25 12.66
CA ASN A 50 9.78 4.02 13.92
C ASN A 50 8.41 3.38 13.64
N LYS A 51 7.84 2.65 14.62
CA LYS A 51 6.49 2.05 14.52
C LYS A 51 5.43 3.12 14.24
N PHE A 52 5.62 4.31 14.82
CA PHE A 52 4.75 5.46 14.59
C PHE A 52 4.77 5.94 13.13
N ASP A 53 5.90 5.83 12.45
CA ASP A 53 6.03 6.24 11.05
C ASP A 53 5.24 5.29 10.17
N LEU A 54 5.36 3.98 10.43
CA LEU A 54 4.57 2.96 9.73
C LEU A 54 3.07 3.17 9.92
N PHE A 55 2.63 3.51 11.14
CA PHE A 55 1.25 3.89 11.40
C PHE A 55 0.84 5.15 10.65
N THR A 56 1.69 6.19 10.62
CA THR A 56 1.48 7.45 9.89
C THR A 56 1.30 7.18 8.40
N PHE A 57 2.17 6.39 7.79
CA PHE A 57 2.06 5.97 6.39
C PHE A 57 0.75 5.21 6.15
N SER A 58 0.44 4.22 6.97
CA SER A 58 -0.79 3.43 6.83
C SER A 58 -2.04 4.31 6.95
N ALA A 59 -2.09 5.19 7.95
CA ALA A 59 -3.21 6.10 8.17
C ALA A 59 -3.36 7.07 7.00
N LEU A 60 -2.25 7.63 6.51
CA LEU A 60 -2.27 8.54 5.37
C LEU A 60 -2.77 7.84 4.11
N THR A 61 -2.31 6.62 3.83
CA THR A 61 -2.81 5.85 2.67
C THR A 61 -4.30 5.57 2.76
N THR A 62 -4.81 5.22 3.96
CA THR A 62 -6.24 5.00 4.17
C THR A 62 -7.06 6.28 4.01
N LEU A 63 -6.58 7.41 4.55
CA LEU A 63 -7.27 8.70 4.46
C LEU A 63 -7.22 9.28 3.05
N TYR A 64 -6.13 9.06 2.33
CA TYR A 64 -5.95 9.52 0.95
C TYR A 64 -6.93 8.83 -0.02
N MET A 65 -7.23 7.56 0.24
CA MET A 65 -8.24 6.80 -0.49
C MET A 65 -9.64 7.00 0.11
N SER A 66 -9.93 8.17 0.69
CA SER A 66 -11.26 8.44 1.24
C SER A 66 -12.24 8.66 0.08
N PRO A 67 -13.23 7.77 -0.11
CA PRO A 67 -14.15 7.86 -1.23
C PRO A 67 -15.28 8.84 -0.91
N ILE A 68 -14.95 10.09 -0.53
CA ILE A 68 -15.92 11.10 -0.08
C ILE A 68 -17.03 11.29 -1.13
N ILE A 69 -16.66 11.30 -2.41
CA ILE A 69 -17.59 11.40 -3.54
C ILE A 69 -18.57 10.21 -3.52
N LEU A 70 -18.08 8.98 -3.43
CA LEU A 70 -18.94 7.78 -3.40
C LEU A 70 -19.78 7.72 -2.13
N ALA A 71 -19.23 8.16 -0.99
CA ALA A 71 -19.95 8.21 0.27
C ALA A 71 -21.10 9.24 0.22
N SER A 72 -20.86 10.41 -0.38
CA SER A 72 -21.89 11.43 -0.58
C SER A 72 -23.00 10.95 -1.52
N ALA A 73 -22.66 10.21 -2.58
CA ALA A 73 -23.60 9.61 -3.51
C ALA A 73 -24.48 8.52 -2.85
N ALA A 74 -23.89 7.70 -1.98
CA ALA A 74 -24.60 6.60 -1.31
C ALA A 74 -25.42 7.05 -0.08
N GLY A 75 -25.20 8.27 0.44
CA GLY A 75 -25.88 8.78 1.63
C GLY A 75 -25.66 7.87 2.85
N TYR A 76 -26.71 7.62 3.65
CA TYR A 76 -26.62 6.76 4.83
C TYR A 76 -26.23 5.30 4.51
N SER A 77 -26.51 4.82 3.29
CA SER A 77 -26.12 3.47 2.87
C SER A 77 -24.59 3.31 2.76
N ALA A 78 -23.85 4.42 2.65
CA ALA A 78 -22.39 4.40 2.72
C ALA A 78 -21.90 3.72 4.00
N LEU A 79 -22.53 3.97 5.16
CA LEU A 79 -22.11 3.35 6.42
C LEU A 79 -22.17 1.82 6.35
N ILE A 80 -23.20 1.27 5.71
CA ILE A 80 -23.35 -0.18 5.50
C ILE A 80 -22.22 -0.69 4.59
N TYR A 81 -21.93 0.00 3.49
CA TYR A 81 -20.83 -0.37 2.60
C TYR A 81 -19.46 -0.29 3.30
N TRP A 82 -19.24 0.68 4.17
CA TRP A 82 -17.99 0.83 4.93
C TRP A 82 -17.82 -0.29 5.97
N ILE A 83 -18.89 -0.65 6.68
CA ILE A 83 -18.89 -1.81 7.59
C ILE A 83 -18.61 -3.09 6.81
N LEU A 84 -19.29 -3.29 5.68
CA LEU A 84 -19.11 -4.46 4.84
C LEU A 84 -17.70 -4.54 4.26
N ALA A 85 -17.16 -3.43 3.77
CA ALA A 85 -15.78 -3.34 3.29
C ALA A 85 -14.78 -3.67 4.41
N SER A 86 -14.98 -3.12 5.61
CA SER A 86 -14.13 -3.41 6.78
C SER A 86 -14.17 -4.89 7.14
N LEU A 87 -15.36 -5.50 7.11
CA LEU A 87 -15.54 -6.93 7.38
C LEU A 87 -14.87 -7.80 6.31
N CYS A 88 -14.91 -7.40 5.04
CA CYS A 88 -14.22 -8.07 3.94
C CYS A 88 -12.69 -7.92 4.00
N ILE A 89 -12.19 -6.79 4.51
CA ILE A 89 -10.74 -6.52 4.63
C ILE A 89 -10.10 -7.28 5.80
N LEU A 90 -10.83 -7.51 6.90
CA LEU A 90 -10.32 -8.24 8.07
C LEU A 90 -9.72 -9.63 7.73
N PRO A 91 -10.40 -10.55 7.03
CA PRO A 91 -9.83 -11.85 6.69
C PRO A 91 -8.60 -11.69 5.78
N TYR A 92 -8.59 -10.71 4.88
CA TYR A 92 -7.43 -10.41 4.05
C TYR A 92 -6.21 -10.02 4.91
N ILE A 93 -6.38 -9.11 5.88
CA ILE A 93 -5.29 -8.71 6.79
C ILE A 93 -4.81 -9.90 7.62
N MET A 94 -5.72 -10.76 8.10
CA MET A 94 -5.36 -11.96 8.86
C MET A 94 -4.52 -12.93 8.02
N VAL A 95 -4.93 -13.20 6.77
CA VAL A 95 -4.20 -14.07 5.84
C VAL A 95 -2.85 -13.46 5.47
N ALA A 96 -2.79 -12.17 5.16
CA ALA A 96 -1.55 -11.46 4.85
C ALA A 96 -0.58 -11.47 6.05
N ARG A 97 -1.08 -11.24 7.26
CA ARG A 97 -0.28 -11.33 8.50
C ARG A 97 0.24 -12.75 8.71
N TRP A 98 -0.61 -13.76 8.56
CA TRP A 98 -0.23 -15.16 8.70
C TRP A 98 0.86 -15.55 7.69
N LEU A 99 0.70 -15.18 6.41
CA LEU A 99 1.70 -15.38 5.36
C LEU A 99 3.03 -14.68 5.68
N SER A 100 2.97 -13.42 6.10
CA SER A 100 4.15 -12.62 6.45
C SER A 100 4.94 -13.15 7.65
N SER A 101 4.32 -13.99 8.47
CA SER A 101 4.95 -14.62 9.64
C SER A 101 5.64 -15.94 9.31
N ARG A 102 5.21 -16.63 8.24
CA ARG A 102 5.73 -17.97 7.87
C ARG A 102 6.76 -17.94 6.76
N THR A 103 6.76 -16.91 5.94
CA THR A 103 7.68 -16.78 4.82
C THR A 103 8.90 -15.97 5.26
N ALA A 104 10.05 -16.62 5.40
CA ALA A 104 11.31 -15.97 5.72
C ALA A 104 11.98 -15.31 4.50
N THR A 105 11.29 -15.27 3.35
CA THR A 105 11.83 -14.73 2.11
C THR A 105 11.98 -13.21 2.22
N ARG A 106 13.21 -12.76 1.96
CA ARG A 106 13.68 -11.37 2.09
C ARG A 106 13.04 -10.42 1.08
N ASP A 107 12.44 -10.97 0.04
CA ASP A 107 12.02 -10.24 -1.15
C ASP A 107 10.51 -10.14 -1.22
N GLU A 108 10.01 -8.90 -1.28
CA GLU A 108 8.72 -8.41 -1.79
C GLU A 108 7.43 -9.19 -1.46
N GLN A 109 6.33 -8.48 -1.23
CA GLN A 109 5.00 -9.07 -0.92
C GLN A 109 4.51 -10.11 -1.97
N TYR A 110 5.05 -10.08 -3.21
CA TYR A 110 4.71 -10.99 -4.30
C TYR A 110 5.40 -12.36 -4.21
N SER A 111 6.44 -12.51 -3.37
CA SER A 111 7.13 -13.80 -3.22
C SER A 111 6.21 -14.87 -2.64
N TRP A 112 5.23 -14.49 -1.81
CA TRP A 112 4.27 -15.42 -1.22
C TRP A 112 3.33 -16.00 -2.27
N VAL A 113 2.94 -15.20 -3.27
CA VAL A 113 2.13 -15.65 -4.40
C VAL A 113 2.94 -16.65 -5.25
N ALA A 114 4.21 -16.35 -5.48
CA ALA A 114 5.11 -17.26 -6.20
C ALA A 114 5.30 -18.59 -5.45
N LEU A 115 5.38 -18.55 -4.12
CA LEU A 115 5.51 -19.73 -3.26
C LEU A 115 4.25 -20.62 -3.26
N LEU A 116 3.06 -20.02 -3.32
CA LEU A 116 1.79 -20.76 -3.26
C LEU A 116 1.33 -21.30 -4.62
N GLY A 117 1.49 -20.52 -5.70
CA GLY A 117 0.89 -20.82 -7.00
C GLY A 117 1.86 -21.26 -8.09
N SER A 118 3.15 -20.90 -7.98
CA SER A 118 4.26 -20.96 -8.96
C SER A 118 4.79 -19.58 -9.37
N ALA A 119 6.02 -19.56 -9.90
CA ALA A 119 6.71 -18.34 -10.31
C ALA A 119 5.93 -17.47 -11.31
N GLN A 120 5.13 -18.08 -12.20
CA GLN A 120 4.33 -17.36 -13.20
C GLN A 120 3.26 -16.47 -12.54
N TRP A 121 2.58 -16.97 -11.50
CA TRP A 121 1.58 -16.20 -10.75
C TRP A 121 2.20 -15.04 -9.98
N GLY A 122 3.44 -15.21 -9.49
CA GLY A 122 4.21 -14.12 -8.87
C GLY A 122 4.43 -12.96 -9.84
N THR A 123 4.82 -13.25 -11.08
CA THR A 123 5.03 -12.24 -12.12
C THR A 123 3.73 -11.51 -12.48
N ILE A 124 2.62 -12.25 -12.61
CA ILE A 124 1.29 -11.68 -12.90
C ILE A 124 0.85 -10.75 -11.77
N ALA A 125 0.97 -11.18 -10.50
CA ALA A 125 0.62 -10.37 -9.35
C ALA A 125 1.46 -9.07 -9.27
N ARG A 126 2.76 -9.16 -9.55
CA ARG A 126 3.64 -7.98 -9.62
C ARG A 126 3.19 -7.00 -10.71
N LEU A 127 2.79 -7.49 -11.88
CA LEU A 127 2.28 -6.65 -12.97
C LEU A 127 0.99 -5.93 -12.56
N PHE A 128 0.04 -6.64 -11.96
CA PHE A 128 -1.23 -6.05 -11.51
C PHE A 128 -1.02 -4.99 -10.44
N LEU A 129 -0.11 -5.22 -9.48
CA LEU A 129 0.17 -4.19 -8.49
C LEU A 129 0.90 -2.99 -9.11
N TRP A 130 1.86 -3.20 -10.00
CA TRP A 130 2.49 -2.10 -10.72
C TRP A 130 1.45 -1.25 -11.47
N LEU A 131 0.51 -1.90 -12.15
CA LEU A 131 -0.58 -1.23 -12.85
C LEU A 131 -1.53 -0.50 -11.88
N TRP A 132 -1.86 -1.11 -10.73
CA TRP A 132 -2.65 -0.46 -9.68
C TRP A 132 -1.96 0.78 -9.10
N CYS A 133 -0.65 0.72 -8.88
CA CYS A 133 0.14 1.88 -8.46
C CYS A 133 0.11 2.98 -9.51
N LEU A 134 0.24 2.63 -10.80
CA LEU A 134 0.17 3.60 -11.90
C LEU A 134 -1.20 4.28 -11.96
N PHE A 135 -2.28 3.52 -11.89
CA PHE A 135 -3.64 4.09 -11.87
C PHE A 135 -3.88 4.97 -10.64
N THR A 136 -3.36 4.56 -9.48
CA THR A 136 -3.44 5.35 -8.25
C THR A 136 -2.74 6.69 -8.44
N ILE A 137 -1.49 6.71 -8.92
CA ILE A 137 -0.74 7.94 -9.16
C ILE A 137 -1.45 8.85 -10.16
N MET A 138 -1.97 8.29 -11.26
CA MET A 138 -2.70 9.08 -12.25
C MET A 138 -3.99 9.66 -11.69
N SER A 139 -4.76 8.86 -10.93
CA SER A 139 -5.96 9.33 -10.24
C SER A 139 -5.64 10.46 -9.26
N SER A 140 -4.53 10.33 -8.52
CA SER A 140 -4.03 11.36 -7.61
C SER A 140 -3.73 12.67 -8.32
N LEU A 141 -3.02 12.60 -9.43
CA LEU A 141 -2.61 13.77 -10.21
C LEU A 141 -3.81 14.50 -10.81
N VAL A 142 -4.77 13.75 -11.33
CA VAL A 142 -6.04 14.31 -11.82
C VAL A 142 -6.80 14.97 -10.67
N GLY A 143 -6.83 14.36 -9.48
CA GLY A 143 -7.41 14.97 -8.28
C GLY A 143 -6.76 16.31 -7.93
N CYS A 144 -5.42 16.37 -7.93
CA CYS A 144 -4.68 17.62 -7.71
C CYS A 144 -4.98 18.68 -8.78
N LEU A 145 -5.12 18.27 -10.04
CA LEU A 145 -5.48 19.18 -11.13
C LEU A 145 -6.89 19.76 -10.95
N ILE A 146 -7.87 18.93 -10.58
CA ILE A 146 -9.24 19.38 -10.32
C ILE A 146 -9.27 20.43 -9.20
N ILE A 147 -8.51 20.20 -8.12
CA ILE A 147 -8.39 21.18 -7.02
C ILE A 147 -7.77 22.48 -7.54
N LEU A 148 -6.71 22.39 -8.35
CA LEU A 148 -6.06 23.57 -8.90
C LEU A 148 -6.98 24.35 -9.84
N GLN A 149 -7.78 23.66 -10.66
CA GLN A 149 -8.81 24.25 -11.52
C GLN A 149 -9.87 24.99 -10.71
N LEU A 150 -10.23 24.50 -9.51
CA LEU A 150 -11.18 25.17 -8.63
C LEU A 150 -10.72 26.58 -8.23
N TYR A 151 -9.42 26.74 -7.97
CA TYR A 151 -8.85 28.02 -7.53
C TYR A 151 -8.36 28.91 -8.69
N ALA A 152 -7.96 28.31 -9.81
CA ALA A 152 -7.33 29.00 -10.93
C ALA A 152 -7.94 28.61 -12.29
N ALA A 153 -9.27 28.54 -12.35
CA ALA A 153 -10.01 28.13 -13.55
C ALA A 153 -9.62 28.91 -14.83
N TYR A 154 -9.20 30.18 -14.68
CA TYR A 154 -8.79 31.02 -15.81
C TYR A 154 -7.49 30.54 -16.50
N ILE A 155 -6.66 29.75 -15.82
CA ILE A 155 -5.39 29.23 -16.36
C ILE A 155 -5.65 28.00 -17.24
N PHE A 156 -6.72 27.24 -16.97
CA PHE A 156 -7.00 25.95 -17.62
C PHE A 156 -8.13 26.08 -18.64
N GLN A 157 -7.90 26.85 -19.70
CA GLN A 157 -8.89 26.99 -20.77
C GLN A 157 -8.69 26.01 -21.92
N ALA A 158 -7.44 25.59 -22.16
CA ALA A 158 -7.12 24.64 -23.21
C ALA A 158 -6.64 23.30 -22.63
N PRO A 159 -6.92 22.17 -23.30
CA PRO A 159 -6.48 20.84 -22.85
C PRO A 159 -4.95 20.70 -22.80
N ILE A 160 -4.23 21.54 -23.54
CA ILE A 160 -2.76 21.57 -23.51
C ILE A 160 -2.23 22.11 -22.17
N ASP A 161 -2.94 23.05 -21.53
CA ASP A 161 -2.56 23.64 -20.26
C ASP A 161 -2.71 22.62 -19.12
N GLU A 162 -3.79 21.82 -19.18
CA GLU A 162 -4.03 20.69 -18.28
C GLU A 162 -2.91 19.65 -18.38
N PHE A 163 -2.54 19.27 -19.61
CA PHE A 163 -1.46 18.32 -19.84
C PHE A 163 -0.11 18.86 -19.35
N GLY A 164 0.16 20.15 -19.58
CA GLY A 164 1.35 20.83 -19.06
C GLY A 164 1.43 20.81 -17.54
N ALA A 165 0.32 21.05 -16.84
CA ALA A 165 0.25 20.97 -15.38
C ALA A 165 0.48 19.54 -14.86
N LEU A 166 -0.08 18.52 -15.52
CA LEU A 166 0.17 17.12 -15.16
C LEU A 166 1.65 16.74 -15.31
N ILE A 167 2.31 17.17 -16.39
CA ILE A 167 3.76 16.98 -16.56
C ILE A 167 4.53 17.68 -15.44
N CYS A 168 4.15 18.90 -15.08
CA CYS A 168 4.78 19.64 -14.00
C CYS A 168 4.65 18.91 -12.66
N PHE A 169 3.44 18.43 -12.31
CA PHE A 169 3.23 17.64 -11.10
C PHE A 169 4.03 16.34 -11.10
N MET A 170 4.11 15.63 -12.23
CA MET A 170 4.98 14.46 -12.36
C MET A 170 6.44 14.80 -12.10
N GLY A 171 6.93 15.92 -12.65
CA GLY A 171 8.28 16.42 -12.38
C GLY A 171 8.51 16.67 -10.89
N ILE A 172 7.56 17.29 -10.20
CA ILE A 172 7.63 17.53 -8.75
C ILE A 172 7.70 16.21 -7.98
N ILE A 173 6.86 15.22 -8.31
CA ILE A 173 6.86 13.90 -7.66
C ILE A 173 8.21 13.19 -7.88
N VAL A 174 8.76 13.25 -9.09
CA VAL A 174 10.07 12.67 -9.40
C VAL A 174 11.16 13.33 -8.55
N ILE A 175 11.16 14.67 -8.46
CA ILE A 175 12.10 15.41 -7.61
C ILE A 175 11.94 15.01 -6.13
N LEU A 176 10.69 14.89 -5.66
CA LEU A 176 10.39 14.47 -4.29
C LEU A 176 10.84 13.04 -4.00
N SER A 177 10.85 12.17 -5.01
CA SER A 177 11.31 10.78 -4.90
C SER A 177 12.82 10.69 -4.65
N PHE A 178 13.59 11.71 -5.01
CA PHE A 178 15.01 11.81 -4.69
C PHE A 178 15.29 12.44 -3.31
N LEU A 179 14.26 12.88 -2.59
CA LEU A 179 14.42 13.51 -1.28
C LEU A 179 14.76 12.44 -0.22
N PRO A 180 15.70 12.71 0.71
CA PRO A 180 16.06 11.73 1.72
C PRO A 180 14.89 11.45 2.69
N LEU A 181 14.73 10.17 3.06
CA LEU A 181 13.60 9.66 3.86
C LEU A 181 13.30 10.44 5.14
N HIS A 182 14.33 10.99 5.81
CA HIS A 182 14.16 11.75 7.04
C HIS A 182 13.36 13.05 6.84
N LYS A 183 13.50 13.72 5.69
CA LYS A 183 12.70 14.90 5.34
C LYS A 183 11.30 14.51 4.91
N LEU A 184 11.18 13.43 4.15
CA LEU A 184 9.91 12.91 3.68
C LEU A 184 8.96 12.58 4.83
N LYS A 185 9.49 12.04 5.94
CA LYS A 185 8.71 11.81 7.17
C LYS A 185 8.05 13.07 7.73
N GLY A 186 8.78 14.18 7.80
CA GLY A 186 8.23 15.45 8.31
C GLY A 186 7.12 15.99 7.40
N ILE A 187 7.33 15.92 6.09
CA ILE A 187 6.32 16.30 5.08
C ILE A 187 5.08 15.42 5.23
N LEU A 188 5.24 14.10 5.33
CA LEU A 188 4.11 13.18 5.48
C LEU A 188 3.33 13.40 6.76
N LEU A 189 4.00 13.66 7.89
CA LEU A 189 3.33 13.95 9.14
C LEU A 189 2.52 15.26 9.03
N GLY A 190 3.09 16.29 8.42
CA GLY A 190 2.39 17.55 8.14
C GLY A 190 1.16 17.32 7.26
N MET A 191 1.30 16.54 6.19
CA MET A 191 0.18 16.15 5.31
C MET A 191 -0.89 15.38 6.09
N LEU A 192 -0.52 14.43 6.94
CA LEU A 192 -1.48 13.69 7.77
C LEU A 192 -2.27 14.62 8.69
N ILE A 193 -1.58 15.53 9.40
CA ILE A 193 -2.22 16.51 10.29
C ILE A 193 -3.18 17.39 9.48
N LEU A 194 -2.75 17.85 8.31
CA LEU A 194 -3.57 18.66 7.42
C LEU A 194 -4.81 17.90 6.94
N SER A 195 -4.67 16.66 6.48
CA SER A 195 -5.79 15.82 6.05
C SER A 195 -6.79 15.57 7.18
N ILE A 196 -6.31 15.27 8.40
CA ILE A 196 -7.18 15.10 9.57
C ILE A 196 -7.89 16.42 9.90
N ALA A 197 -7.19 17.55 9.88
CA ALA A 197 -7.78 18.86 10.14
C ALA A 197 -8.85 19.21 9.10
N LEU A 198 -8.60 18.97 7.81
CA LEU A 198 -9.58 19.17 6.74
C LEU A 198 -10.83 18.32 6.95
N LEU A 199 -10.68 17.03 7.27
CA LEU A 199 -11.80 16.14 7.57
C LEU A 199 -12.60 16.61 8.79
N LEU A 200 -11.93 17.07 9.84
CA LEU A 200 -12.59 17.62 11.03
C LEU A 200 -13.37 18.89 10.70
N ILE A 201 -12.78 19.82 9.95
CA ILE A 201 -13.46 21.06 9.52
C ILE A 201 -14.66 20.72 8.64
N ALA A 202 -14.51 19.81 7.68
CA ALA A 202 -15.59 19.37 6.82
C ALA A 202 -16.74 18.72 7.62
N GLY A 203 -16.40 17.84 8.57
CA GLY A 203 -17.37 17.19 9.46
C GLY A 203 -18.10 18.18 10.37
N LEU A 204 -17.37 19.12 10.98
CA LEU A 204 -17.95 20.18 11.82
C LEU A 204 -18.85 21.11 11.00
N THR A 205 -18.44 21.46 9.78
CA THR A 205 -19.25 22.29 8.88
C THR A 205 -20.53 21.58 8.48
N GLY A 206 -20.45 20.29 8.15
CA GLY A 206 -21.62 19.46 7.84
C GLY A 206 -22.56 19.31 9.04
N TYR A 207 -22.02 19.14 10.25
CA TYR A 207 -22.82 19.10 11.48
C TYR A 207 -23.51 20.43 11.76
N TRP A 208 -22.78 21.54 11.65
CA TRP A 208 -23.33 22.89 11.80
C TRP A 208 -24.42 23.19 10.77
N TRP A 209 -24.25 22.76 9.52
CA TRP A 209 -25.26 22.90 8.46
C TRP A 209 -26.59 22.25 8.84
N VAL A 210 -26.55 21.01 9.33
CA VAL A 210 -27.76 20.29 9.76
C VAL A 210 -28.43 20.96 10.97
N LEU A 211 -27.64 21.47 11.92
CA LEU A 211 -28.17 22.18 13.08
C LEU A 211 -28.93 23.46 12.73
N ASN A 212 -28.56 24.13 11.62
CA ASN A 212 -29.27 25.32 11.14
C ASN A 212 -30.56 24.98 10.36
N GLY A 213 -31.01 23.71 10.39
CA GLY A 213 -32.25 23.29 9.76
C GLY A 213 -32.16 23.08 8.25
N HIS A 214 -30.96 23.12 7.67
CA HIS A 214 -30.79 22.76 6.28
C HIS A 214 -30.95 21.25 6.09
N PRO A 215 -31.63 20.81 5.01
CA PRO A 215 -31.84 19.41 4.76
C PRO A 215 -30.50 18.69 4.55
N PRO A 216 -30.36 17.46 5.07
CA PRO A 216 -29.17 16.64 4.81
C PRO A 216 -29.15 16.33 3.31
N MET A 217 -28.02 16.62 2.66
CA MET A 217 -27.88 16.44 1.22
C MET A 217 -27.55 14.96 0.92
N THR A 218 -28.54 14.09 1.14
CA THR A 218 -28.39 12.61 1.11
C THR A 218 -28.90 11.96 -0.17
N SER A 219 -29.47 12.74 -1.09
CA SER A 219 -30.03 12.23 -2.34
C SER A 219 -29.28 12.75 -3.55
N LEU A 220 -28.88 11.83 -4.43
CA LEU A 220 -28.25 12.12 -5.73
C LEU A 220 -29.15 13.02 -6.62
N SER A 221 -30.47 12.99 -6.40
CA SER A 221 -31.45 13.83 -7.09
C SER A 221 -31.50 15.29 -6.60
N THR A 222 -30.97 15.58 -5.41
CA THR A 222 -30.88 16.95 -4.86
C THR A 222 -29.47 17.54 -4.97
N LEU A 223 -28.47 16.75 -5.38
CA LEU A 223 -27.15 17.22 -5.83
C LEU A 223 -27.29 17.87 -7.21
N GLN A 224 -27.82 19.09 -7.27
CA GLN A 224 -27.56 19.95 -8.41
C GLN A 224 -26.10 20.38 -8.34
N LEU A 225 -25.23 19.73 -9.13
CA LEU A 225 -23.91 20.24 -9.53
C LEU A 225 -24.13 21.47 -10.43
N ALA A 226 -24.76 22.50 -9.89
CA ALA A 226 -24.81 23.80 -10.51
C ALA A 226 -23.45 24.49 -10.28
N PRO A 227 -22.94 25.31 -11.21
CA PRO A 227 -21.61 25.94 -11.13
C PRO A 227 -21.31 26.66 -9.81
N ASN A 228 -22.37 27.15 -9.17
CA ASN A 228 -22.41 27.86 -7.90
C ASN A 228 -22.20 26.99 -6.64
N ASN A 229 -22.35 25.66 -6.73
CA ASN A 229 -22.13 24.75 -5.59
C ASN A 229 -20.78 23.99 -5.65
N ILE A 230 -20.05 24.12 -6.76
CA ILE A 230 -18.76 23.45 -6.98
C ILE A 230 -17.69 23.95 -5.99
N GLY A 231 -17.77 25.20 -5.51
CA GLY A 231 -16.83 25.74 -4.52
C GLY A 231 -16.93 25.07 -3.15
N PHE A 232 -18.15 24.76 -2.68
CA PHE A 232 -18.36 24.16 -1.36
C PHE A 232 -18.07 22.65 -1.39
N PHE A 233 -18.45 21.99 -2.48
CA PHE A 233 -18.20 20.57 -2.66
C PHE A 233 -16.77 20.29 -3.13
N GLY A 234 -16.16 21.11 -3.99
CA GLY A 234 -14.78 20.89 -4.46
C GLY A 234 -13.73 20.91 -3.33
N VAL A 235 -13.95 21.71 -2.29
CA VAL A 235 -13.09 21.73 -1.08
C VAL A 235 -13.33 20.51 -0.17
N ALA A 236 -14.56 19.98 -0.14
CA ALA A 236 -14.88 18.76 0.60
C ALA A 236 -14.61 17.46 -0.19
N LEU A 237 -14.59 17.52 -1.53
CA LEU A 237 -14.45 16.39 -2.46
C LEU A 237 -12.99 16.17 -2.93
N GLY A 238 -12.11 17.16 -2.74
CA GLY A 238 -10.70 17.11 -3.12
C GLY A 238 -9.71 16.80 -1.98
N GLY A 239 -10.21 16.38 -0.81
CA GLY A 239 -9.37 15.92 0.30
C GLY A 239 -8.84 14.51 0.09
#